data_AF-A0A7C3N221-F1
#
_entry.id   AF-A0A7C3N221-F1
#
_cell.length_a   1.000
_cell.length_b   1.000
_cell.length_c   1.000
_cell.angle_alpha   90.00
_cell.angle_beta   90.00
_cell.angle_gamma   90.00
#
_symmetry.space_group_name_H-M   'P 1'
#
loop_
_entity.id
_entity.type
_entity.pdbx_description
1 polymer ?
#
loop_
_entity_poly.entity_id
_entity_poly.type
_entity_poly.pdbx_seq_one_letter_code
_entity_poly.pdbx_strand_id
1 'polypeptide(L)'
;MARKIGFIGLGMMGAPMSKNLLKAGFALTVWNRTASKMEELVALGAKAGKNPAEVASESEVVITMLAGPSDVEQVVLGEGGVYKGLKPSSTLIDMSTISPEVSRRIASHLEKLGSNMLDAPVSGSVGAAASAALTIQVGLFL
;
A
#
# COMPACT_ATOMS: atom_id res chain seq x y z
N MET A 1 8.73 -12.65 14.57
CA MET A 1 8.33 -12.97 13.17
C MET A 1 8.49 -11.72 12.33
N ALA A 2 8.93 -11.83 11.08
CA ALA A 2 8.93 -10.69 10.15
C ALA A 2 7.48 -10.34 9.81
N ARG A 3 7.08 -9.07 10.02
CA ARG A 3 5.74 -8.58 9.65
C ARG A 3 5.53 -8.75 8.14
N LYS A 4 4.37 -9.28 7.73
CA LYS A 4 4.00 -9.42 6.31
C LYS A 4 3.41 -8.11 5.80
N ILE A 5 4.05 -7.54 4.79
CA ILE A 5 3.66 -6.26 4.21
C ILE A 5 3.07 -6.49 2.81
N GLY A 6 1.94 -5.86 2.55
CA GLY A 6 1.37 -5.71 1.22
C GLY A 6 1.81 -4.38 0.63
N PHE A 7 2.24 -4.33 -0.64
CA PHE A 7 2.53 -3.07 -1.32
C PHE A 7 1.81 -2.99 -2.66
N ILE A 8 0.96 -1.98 -2.81
CA ILE A 8 0.13 -1.79 -4.00
C ILE A 8 0.49 -0.47 -4.68
N GLY A 9 0.84 -0.56 -5.96
CA GLY A 9 1.23 0.59 -6.79
C GLY A 9 2.74 0.64 -6.97
N LEU A 10 3.23 0.08 -8.07
CA LEU A 10 4.66 -0.04 -8.37
C LEU A 10 5.09 1.00 -9.42
N GLY A 11 4.67 2.25 -9.19
CA GLY A 11 5.05 3.40 -10.02
C GLY A 11 6.45 3.93 -9.68
N MET A 12 6.73 5.16 -10.12
CA MET A 12 8.04 5.82 -9.91
C MET A 12 8.43 5.90 -8.43
N MET A 13 7.45 6.09 -7.53
CA MET A 13 7.69 6.14 -6.08
C MET A 13 7.60 4.74 -5.44
N GLY A 14 6.54 3.99 -5.76
CA GLY A 14 6.27 2.73 -5.06
C GLY A 14 7.28 1.61 -5.34
N ALA A 15 7.85 1.55 -6.55
CA ALA A 15 8.87 0.56 -6.88
C ALA A 15 10.15 0.70 -6.01
N PRO A 16 10.82 1.87 -5.94
CA PRO A 16 11.98 2.03 -5.06
C PRO A 16 11.63 1.86 -3.57
N MET A 17 10.46 2.31 -3.12
CA MET A 17 10.00 2.08 -1.74
C MET A 17 9.89 0.59 -1.41
N SER A 18 9.30 -0.19 -2.32
CA SER A 18 9.16 -1.65 -2.16
C SER A 18 10.51 -2.38 -2.14
N LYS A 19 11.47 -1.95 -2.97
CA LYS A 19 12.85 -2.49 -2.94
C LYS A 19 13.52 -2.26 -1.60
N ASN A 20 13.30 -1.09 -0.99
CA ASN A 20 13.84 -0.79 0.33
C ASN A 20 13.26 -1.68 1.43
N LEU A 21 11.96 -2.01 1.36
CA LEU A 21 11.35 -2.97 2.27
C LEU A 21 11.94 -4.38 2.11
N LEU A 22 12.13 -4.85 0.87
CA LEU A 22 12.81 -6.13 0.61
C LEU A 22 14.25 -6.13 1.12
N LYS A 23 15.02 -5.07 0.86
CA LYS A 23 16.40 -4.92 1.33
C LYS A 23 16.50 -4.92 2.86
N ALA A 24 15.48 -4.39 3.54
CA ALA A 24 15.37 -4.43 5.00
C ALA A 24 14.92 -5.80 5.55
N GLY A 25 14.63 -6.78 4.70
CA GLY A 25 14.30 -8.15 5.09
C GLY A 25 12.81 -8.40 5.39
N PHE A 26 11.91 -7.51 4.98
CA PHE A 26 10.47 -7.72 5.14
C PHE A 26 9.93 -8.73 4.12
N ALA A 27 8.99 -9.57 4.56
CA ALA A 27 8.21 -10.41 3.64
C ALA A 27 7.17 -9.54 2.93
N LEU A 28 7.27 -9.43 1.61
CA LEU A 28 6.49 -8.50 0.80
C LEU A 28 5.60 -9.24 -0.21
N THR A 29 4.30 -8.96 -0.20
CA THR A 29 3.39 -9.31 -1.29
C THR A 29 3.05 -8.03 -2.05
N VAL A 30 3.27 -8.00 -3.37
CA VAL A 30 3.11 -6.80 -4.19
C VAL A 30 2.04 -6.96 -5.23
N TRP A 31 1.38 -5.86 -5.59
CA TRP A 31 0.49 -5.81 -6.74
C TRP A 31 0.58 -4.47 -7.47
N ASN A 32 0.40 -4.55 -8.79
CA ASN A 32 0.24 -3.38 -9.64
C ASN A 32 -0.73 -3.70 -10.78
N ARG A 33 -1.55 -2.73 -11.19
CA ARG A 33 -2.50 -2.87 -12.31
C ARG A 33 -1.83 -3.40 -13.59
N THR A 34 -0.64 -2.90 -13.90
CA THR A 34 0.20 -3.42 -14.98
C THR A 34 1.12 -4.51 -14.41
N ALA A 35 0.86 -5.77 -14.76
CA ALA A 35 1.53 -6.93 -14.16
C ALA A 35 3.05 -6.93 -14.34
N SER A 36 3.56 -6.48 -15.49
CA SER A 36 5.00 -6.44 -15.77
C SER A 36 5.80 -5.57 -14.81
N LYS A 37 5.16 -4.59 -14.14
CA LYS A 37 5.83 -3.78 -13.10
C LYS A 37 6.16 -4.56 -11.82
N MET A 38 5.61 -5.77 -11.66
CA MET A 38 5.91 -6.64 -10.51
C MET A 38 7.16 -7.50 -10.73
N GLU A 39 7.55 -7.76 -11.98
CA GLU A 39 8.58 -8.75 -12.35
C GLU A 39 9.90 -8.50 -11.62
N GLU A 40 10.36 -7.25 -11.58
CA GLU A 40 11.61 -6.89 -10.91
C GLU A 40 11.57 -7.17 -9.41
N LEU A 41 10.46 -6.85 -8.72
CA LEU A 41 10.35 -7.11 -7.29
C LEU A 41 10.23 -8.60 -6.98
N VAL A 42 9.55 -9.36 -7.85
CA VAL A 42 9.48 -10.81 -7.73
C VAL A 42 10.87 -11.43 -7.87
N ALA A 43 11.67 -10.97 -8.84
CA ALA A 43 13.06 -11.41 -8.98
C ALA A 43 13.92 -11.07 -7.74
N LEU A 44 13.56 -10.02 -7.00
CA LEU A 44 14.18 -9.62 -5.73
C LEU A 44 13.58 -10.32 -4.49
N GLY A 45 12.61 -11.23 -4.66
CA GLY A 45 12.06 -12.05 -3.59
C GLY A 45 10.68 -11.64 -3.06
N ALA A 46 10.01 -10.65 -3.67
CA ALA A 46 8.60 -10.38 -3.37
C ALA A 46 7.69 -11.49 -3.93
N LYS A 47 6.53 -11.67 -3.30
CA LYS A 47 5.43 -12.46 -3.86
C LYS A 47 4.52 -11.57 -4.71
N ALA A 48 4.12 -12.01 -5.89
CA ALA A 48 3.09 -11.32 -6.66
C ALA A 48 1.68 -11.73 -6.19
N GLY A 49 0.86 -10.75 -5.81
CA GLY A 49 -0.59 -10.95 -5.66
C GLY A 49 -1.29 -10.91 -7.02
N LYS A 50 -2.47 -11.52 -7.14
CA LYS A 50 -3.30 -11.47 -8.36
C LYS A 50 -4.20 -10.23 -8.38
N ASN A 51 -4.61 -9.75 -7.21
CA ASN A 51 -5.44 -8.56 -7.02
C ASN A 51 -5.20 -7.92 -5.63
N PRO A 52 -5.69 -6.69 -5.39
CA PRO A 52 -5.55 -6.02 -4.10
C PRO A 52 -6.09 -6.82 -2.89
N ALA A 53 -7.19 -7.55 -3.05
CA ALA A 53 -7.75 -8.39 -1.98
C ALA A 53 -6.80 -9.53 -1.56
N GLU A 54 -6.13 -10.20 -2.51
CA GLU A 54 -5.15 -11.24 -2.20
C GLU A 54 -3.91 -10.66 -1.52
N VAL A 55 -3.45 -9.47 -1.92
CA VAL A 55 -2.38 -8.77 -1.20
C VAL A 55 -2.78 -8.53 0.26
N ALA A 56 -3.99 -8.05 0.48
CA ALA A 56 -4.51 -7.77 1.82
C ALA A 56 -4.65 -9.03 2.68
N SER A 57 -5.16 -10.13 2.12
CA SER A 57 -5.37 -11.37 2.87
C SER A 57 -4.07 -12.07 3.29
N GLU A 58 -2.96 -11.75 2.63
CA GLU A 58 -1.64 -12.28 2.94
C GLU A 58 -0.81 -11.36 3.84
N SER A 59 -1.32 -10.16 4.14
CA SER A 59 -0.58 -9.11 4.83
C SER A 59 -1.17 -8.78 6.20
N GLU A 60 -0.34 -8.22 7.08
CA GLU A 60 -0.78 -7.60 8.35
C GLU A 60 -0.95 -6.09 8.17
N VAL A 61 -0.10 -5.51 7.31
CA VAL A 61 -0.12 -4.10 6.92
C VAL A 61 -0.12 -4.02 5.40
N VAL A 62 -0.98 -3.19 4.82
CA VAL A 62 -1.02 -2.92 3.38
C VAL A 62 -0.63 -1.46 3.15
N ILE A 63 0.28 -1.21 2.22
CA ILE A 63 0.71 0.13 1.79
C ILE A 63 0.20 0.38 0.38
N THR A 64 -0.39 1.56 0.12
CA THR A 64 -0.75 2.02 -1.22
C THR A 64 0.09 3.23 -1.63
N MET A 65 0.55 3.26 -2.88
CA MET A 65 1.25 4.40 -3.49
C MET A 65 0.77 4.59 -4.93
N LEU A 66 -0.34 5.33 -5.09
CA LEU A 66 -1.13 5.41 -6.31
C LEU A 66 -1.19 6.83 -6.88
N ALA A 67 -1.70 6.96 -8.10
CA ALA A 67 -1.62 8.21 -8.87
C ALA A 67 -2.59 9.30 -8.37
N GLY A 68 -3.70 8.91 -7.75
CA GLY A 68 -4.67 9.87 -7.22
C GLY A 68 -5.90 9.22 -6.58
N PRO A 69 -6.89 10.04 -6.17
CA PRO A 69 -8.02 9.60 -5.36
C PRO A 69 -8.85 8.47 -5.97
N SER A 70 -9.14 8.53 -7.28
CA SER A 70 -9.94 7.51 -7.96
C SER A 70 -9.25 6.15 -8.00
N ASP A 71 -7.92 6.12 -8.20
CA ASP A 71 -7.15 4.88 -8.16
C ASP A 71 -7.13 4.30 -6.74
N VAL A 72 -6.99 5.13 -5.70
CA VAL A 72 -7.05 4.68 -4.31
C VAL A 72 -8.42 4.09 -3.99
N GLU A 73 -9.51 4.77 -4.33
CA GLU A 73 -10.86 4.25 -4.09
C GLU A 73 -11.12 2.95 -4.84
N GLN A 74 -10.69 2.84 -6.10
CA GLN A 74 -10.84 1.61 -6.88
C GLN A 74 -10.03 0.46 -6.27
N VAL A 75 -8.77 0.70 -5.89
CA VAL A 75 -7.91 -0.32 -5.30
C VAL A 75 -8.40 -0.74 -3.92
N VAL A 76 -8.91 0.19 -3.12
CA VAL A 76 -9.29 -0.11 -1.75
C VAL A 76 -10.71 -0.66 -1.66
N LEU A 77 -11.68 -0.05 -2.33
CA LEU A 77 -13.12 -0.33 -2.20
C LEU A 77 -13.75 -0.95 -3.45
N GLY A 78 -13.03 -1.03 -4.57
CA GLY A 78 -13.54 -1.58 -5.82
C GLY A 78 -13.67 -3.10 -5.84
N GLU A 79 -14.09 -3.65 -6.98
CA GLU A 79 -14.18 -5.09 -7.14
C GLU A 79 -12.80 -5.77 -7.00
N GLY A 80 -12.67 -6.69 -6.05
CA GLY A 80 -11.38 -7.31 -5.71
C GLY A 80 -10.44 -6.38 -4.95
N GLY A 81 -10.97 -5.29 -4.38
CA GLY A 81 -10.24 -4.30 -3.62
C GLY A 81 -9.74 -4.80 -2.27
N VAL A 82 -8.82 -4.04 -1.67
CA VAL A 82 -8.16 -4.32 -0.38
C VAL A 82 -9.18 -4.70 0.70
N TYR A 83 -10.30 -3.99 0.79
CA TYR A 83 -11.32 -4.20 1.84
C TYR A 83 -11.86 -5.63 1.92
N LYS A 84 -11.88 -6.38 0.80
CA LYS A 84 -12.36 -7.77 0.77
C LYS A 84 -11.37 -8.77 1.39
N GLY A 85 -10.09 -8.39 1.48
CA GLY A 85 -9.03 -9.26 2.00
C GLY A 85 -8.46 -8.82 3.34
N LEU A 86 -8.83 -7.64 3.85
CA LEU A 86 -8.35 -7.18 5.15
C LEU A 86 -8.81 -8.11 6.26
N LYS A 87 -7.89 -8.42 7.16
CA LYS A 87 -8.17 -9.13 8.40
C LYS A 87 -8.56 -8.13 9.49
N PRO A 88 -9.39 -8.51 10.47
CA PRO A 88 -9.60 -7.68 11.65
C PRO A 88 -8.27 -7.25 12.27
N SER A 89 -8.19 -5.99 12.71
CA SER A 89 -6.99 -5.35 13.26
C SER A 89 -5.83 -5.15 12.28
N SER A 90 -6.01 -5.45 10.98
CA SER A 90 -5.04 -5.05 9.95
C SER A 90 -5.04 -3.53 9.74
N THR A 91 -3.98 -3.02 9.13
CA THR A 91 -3.84 -1.58 8.86
C THR A 91 -3.55 -1.34 7.38
N LEU A 92 -4.38 -0.52 6.74
CA LEU A 92 -4.06 0.11 5.47
C LEU A 92 -3.31 1.42 5.74
N ILE A 93 -2.19 1.63 5.07
CA ILE A 93 -1.42 2.87 5.08
C ILE A 93 -1.45 3.42 3.66
N ASP A 94 -2.22 4.48 3.43
CA ASP A 94 -2.20 5.15 2.14
C ASP A 94 -1.13 6.23 2.13
N MET A 95 -0.14 6.08 1.24
CA MET A 95 0.94 7.04 1.04
C MET A 95 0.75 7.87 -0.23
N SER A 96 -0.38 7.68 -0.92
CA SER A 96 -0.78 8.45 -2.09
C SER A 96 -1.11 9.90 -1.70
N THR A 97 -1.01 10.82 -2.65
CA THR A 97 -1.48 12.19 -2.44
C THR A 97 -2.96 12.30 -2.79
N ILE A 98 -3.82 12.22 -1.77
CA ILE A 98 -5.28 12.33 -1.91
C ILE A 98 -5.87 13.39 -0.97
N SER A 99 -7.14 13.75 -1.19
CA SER A 99 -7.81 14.73 -0.33
C SER A 99 -8.20 14.09 1.02
N PRO A 100 -8.19 14.85 2.13
CA PRO A 100 -8.60 14.33 3.44
C PRO A 100 -10.04 13.77 3.47
N GLU A 101 -10.92 14.27 2.60
CA GLU A 101 -12.29 13.77 2.47
C GLU A 101 -12.31 12.32 1.97
N VAL A 102 -11.48 12.01 0.97
CA VAL A 102 -11.38 10.66 0.40
C VAL A 102 -10.77 9.71 1.44
N SER A 103 -9.70 10.12 2.13
CA SER A 103 -9.09 9.33 3.21
C SER A 103 -10.12 8.99 4.30
N ARG A 104 -10.91 9.97 4.77
CA ARG A 104 -11.95 9.75 5.79
C ARG A 104 -13.07 8.83 5.32
N ARG A 105 -13.51 8.96 4.06
CA ARG A 105 -14.54 8.07 3.50
C ARG A 105 -14.08 6.62 3.48
N ILE A 106 -12.84 6.38 3.06
CA ILE A 106 -12.26 5.04 3.03
C ILE A 106 -12.08 4.51 4.46
N ALA A 107 -11.53 5.30 5.37
CA ALA A 107 -11.33 4.94 6.77
C ALA A 107 -12.65 4.46 7.43
N SER A 108 -13.73 5.23 7.28
CA SER A 108 -15.06 4.87 7.80
C SER A 108 -15.58 3.53 7.24
N HIS A 109 -15.21 3.17 6.01
CA HIS A 109 -15.56 1.86 5.46
C HIS A 109 -14.75 0.74 6.10
N LEU A 110 -13.45 0.95 6.32
CA LEU A 110 -12.56 -0.05 6.90
C LEU A 110 -12.81 -0.27 8.40
N GLU A 111 -13.21 0.77 9.12
CA GLU A 111 -13.59 0.69 10.54
C GLU A 111 -14.77 -0.25 10.76
N LYS A 112 -15.76 -0.24 9.85
CA LYS A 112 -16.90 -1.18 9.89
C LYS A 112 -16.48 -2.65 9.74
N LEU A 113 -15.27 -2.88 9.23
CA LEU A 113 -14.64 -4.21 9.09
C LEU A 113 -13.65 -4.51 10.24
N GLY A 114 -13.55 -3.63 11.23
CA GLY A 114 -12.61 -3.75 12.35
C GLY A 114 -11.15 -3.56 11.94
N SER A 115 -10.89 -2.85 10.83
CA SER A 115 -9.55 -2.55 10.32
C SER A 115 -9.24 -1.05 10.40
N ASN A 116 -7.97 -0.70 10.45
CA ASN A 116 -7.52 0.68 10.60
C ASN A 116 -7.01 1.26 9.26
N MET A 117 -7.10 2.57 9.11
CA MET A 117 -6.45 3.30 8.02
C MET A 117 -5.56 4.41 8.56
N LEU A 118 -4.36 4.55 7.99
CA LEU A 118 -3.47 5.69 8.20
C LEU A 118 -3.32 6.46 6.89
N ASP A 119 -3.56 7.77 6.95
CA ASP A 119 -3.20 8.71 5.89
C ASP A 119 -1.75 9.13 6.12
N ALA A 120 -0.85 8.72 5.22
CA ALA A 120 0.60 8.87 5.39
C ALA A 120 1.31 9.36 4.11
N PRO A 121 0.87 10.48 3.50
CA PRO A 121 1.52 11.03 2.32
C PRO A 121 3.00 11.33 2.56
N VAL A 122 3.77 11.33 1.47
CA VAL A 122 5.23 11.52 1.52
C VAL A 122 5.67 12.82 0.86
N SER A 123 6.69 13.44 1.44
CA SER A 123 7.47 14.51 0.81
C SER A 123 8.85 13.98 0.43
N GLY A 124 9.27 14.26 -0.81
CA GLY A 124 10.57 13.84 -1.35
C GLY A 124 10.50 13.43 -2.83
N SER A 125 11.66 13.39 -3.49
CA SER A 125 11.76 12.97 -4.90
C SER A 125 11.85 11.45 -5.04
N VAL A 126 11.81 10.96 -6.28
CA VAL A 126 12.10 9.55 -6.61
C VAL A 126 13.50 9.14 -6.11
N GLY A 127 14.47 10.06 -6.13
CA GLY A 127 15.81 9.83 -5.56
C GLY A 127 15.75 9.59 -4.05
N ALA A 128 14.97 10.39 -3.33
CA ALA A 128 14.75 10.20 -1.89
C ALA A 128 13.99 8.88 -1.59
N ALA A 129 13.04 8.49 -2.44
CA ALA A 129 12.39 7.19 -2.35
C ALA A 129 13.39 6.04 -2.52
N ALA A 130 14.31 6.14 -3.48
CA ALA A 130 15.35 5.14 -3.71
C ALA A 130 16.36 5.06 -2.55
N SER A 131 16.75 6.20 -1.98
CA SER A 131 17.71 6.25 -0.86
C SER A 131 17.07 6.08 0.54
N ALA A 132 15.77 5.73 0.62
CA ALA A 132 15.02 5.59 1.87
C ALA A 132 15.04 6.86 2.76
N ALA A 133 14.99 8.04 2.14
CA ALA A 133 15.08 9.34 2.80
C ALA A 133 13.81 10.20 2.64
N LEU A 134 12.65 9.56 2.46
CA LEU A 134 11.36 10.26 2.39
C LEU A 134 10.95 10.77 3.77
N THR A 135 10.31 11.93 3.79
CA THR A 135 9.57 12.40 4.97
C THR A 135 8.14 11.88 4.88
N ILE A 136 7.72 11.09 5.87
CA ILE A 136 6.37 10.53 5.96
C ILE A 136 5.54 11.41 6.92
N GLN A 137 4.43 11.97 6.43
CA GLN A 137 3.54 12.81 7.22
C GLN A 137 2.32 12.00 7.63
N VAL A 138 2.28 11.53 8.88
CA VAL A 138 1.20 10.65 9.35
C VAL A 138 0.10 11.49 10.01
N GLY A 139 -1.08 11.49 9.41
CA GLY A 139 -2.31 12.02 9.99
C GLY A 139 -3.18 10.90 10.57
N LEU A 140 -3.56 11.02 11.83
CA LEU A 140 -4.61 10.21 12.43
C LEU A 140 -5.93 10.99 12.26
N PHE A 141 -6.82 10.52 11.38
CA PHE A 141 -8.21 10.99 11.40
C PHE A 141 -9.03 9.95 12.15
N LEU A 142 -9.23 10.19 13.46
CA LEU A 142 -10.26 9.54 14.27
C LEU A 142 -11.60 10.25 14.09
#